data_AF-A0A7S0L7C0-F1
#
_entry.id   AF-A0A7S0L7C0-F1
#
_cell.length_a   1.000
_cell.length_b   1.000
_cell.length_c   1.000
_cell.angle_alpha   90.00
_cell.angle_beta   90.00
_cell.angle_gamma   90.00
#
_symmetry.space_group_name_H-M   'P 1'
#
loop_
_entity.id
_entity.type
_entity.pdbx_description
1 polymer ?
#
loop_
_entity_poly.entity_id
_entity_poly.type
_entity_poly.pdbx_seq_one_letter_code
_entity_poly.pdbx_strand_id
1 'polypeptide(L)'
;VNFCRPGPLPRRTNRARTATSHSSPSTTSWLASCCAPQVRTCAKNMATNSQSATIVPSLAMTALAYFLASRYGSVVAKSDLVFPFAFLAYVYIANAVSFGSNRLYLDRLEKANIPFEPMGKHSLGKGLFITETSFLVYFGVFKTLSFLVPLVLIFAGPSDVAAAATPSLLQVIGQAIAELATASYHDVLKILVPIAFQTHRLFGPGAAWALESWTMWDAAIDGQQHVYAFNLGLAWANLAFTAWNLFGFLLLRALPVYFDKEDTPTAEFAYTLLPLPKTTKQM
;
A
#
# COMPACT_ATOMS: atom_id res chain seq x y z
N VAL A 1 -22.40 27.44 9.36
CA VAL A 1 -21.11 26.80 9.72
C VAL A 1 -20.01 27.76 9.33
N ASN A 2 -19.42 28.45 10.30
CA ASN A 2 -18.41 29.48 10.07
C ASN A 2 -17.07 28.82 9.73
N PHE A 3 -16.60 29.03 8.50
CA PHE A 3 -15.27 28.63 8.08
C PHE A 3 -14.22 29.51 8.75
N CYS A 4 -13.45 28.93 9.67
CA CYS A 4 -12.23 29.54 10.17
C CYS A 4 -11.25 29.73 9.01
N ARG A 5 -10.92 30.99 8.70
CA ARG A 5 -9.81 31.32 7.79
C ARG A 5 -8.50 30.83 8.41
N PRO A 6 -7.63 30.11 7.67
CA PRO A 6 -6.28 29.84 8.13
C PRO A 6 -5.51 31.16 8.22
N GLY A 7 -4.91 31.40 9.38
CA GLY A 7 -4.02 32.54 9.61
C GLY A 7 -2.75 32.46 8.76
N PRO A 8 -2.08 33.59 8.51
CA PRO A 8 -0.87 33.62 7.70
C PRO A 8 0.27 32.86 8.38
N LEU A 9 0.94 32.00 7.61
CA LEU A 9 2.14 31.27 8.05
C LEU A 9 3.28 32.25 8.40
N PRO A 10 4.08 31.94 9.44
CA PRO A 10 5.21 32.78 9.83
C PRO A 10 6.28 32.79 8.74
N ARG A 11 6.61 34.01 8.29
CA ARG A 11 7.65 34.32 7.31
C ARG A 11 9.01 33.92 7.88
N ARG A 12 9.60 32.85 7.35
CA ARG A 12 10.96 32.39 7.70
C ARG A 12 11.95 33.48 7.30
N THR A 13 12.45 34.23 8.28
CA THR A 13 13.45 35.27 8.07
C THR A 13 14.80 34.61 7.78
N ASN A 14 15.31 34.85 6.57
CA ASN A 14 16.66 34.48 6.18
C ASN A 14 17.67 35.25 7.06
N ARG A 15 18.25 34.55 8.03
CA ARG A 15 19.39 35.05 8.81
C ARG A 15 20.61 35.02 7.90
N ALA A 16 20.97 36.20 7.40
CA ALA A 16 22.19 36.44 6.65
C ALA A 16 23.40 35.93 7.45
N ARG A 17 24.11 34.96 6.87
CA ARG A 17 25.38 34.45 7.40
C ARG A 17 26.48 35.25 6.73
N THR A 18 27.12 36.10 7.52
CA THR A 18 28.33 36.85 7.21
C THR A 18 29.44 35.89 6.77
N ALA A 19 29.97 36.10 5.57
CA ALA A 19 31.14 35.40 5.06
C ALA A 19 32.40 36.03 5.66
N THR A 20 33.09 35.30 6.54
CA THR A 20 34.47 35.57 6.92
C THR A 20 35.39 34.73 6.05
N SER A 21 36.23 35.40 5.28
CA SER A 21 37.34 34.85 4.52
C SER A 21 38.44 34.36 5.46
N HIS A 22 38.87 33.11 5.36
CA HIS A 22 40.21 32.71 5.80
C HIS A 22 40.76 31.53 4.99
N SER A 23 41.79 31.86 4.21
CA SER A 23 43.05 31.14 3.95
C SER A 23 43.09 29.61 4.05
N SER A 24 43.46 29.00 2.90
CA SER A 24 44.02 27.66 2.76
C SER A 24 45.17 27.37 3.72
N PRO A 25 45.35 26.09 4.09
CA PRO A 25 46.60 25.43 3.73
C PRO A 25 46.43 24.02 3.16
N SER A 26 47.53 23.63 2.54
CA SER A 26 47.88 22.45 1.78
C SER A 26 47.83 21.10 2.52
N THR A 27 47.64 20.05 1.71
CA THR A 27 48.20 18.69 1.84
C THR A 27 48.08 17.96 3.18
N THR A 28 47.23 16.92 3.20
CA THR A 28 47.63 15.62 3.77
C THR A 28 46.72 14.50 3.25
N SER A 29 47.33 13.65 2.41
CA SER A 29 46.90 12.29 2.17
C SER A 29 47.06 11.44 3.43
N TRP A 30 46.38 10.28 3.46
CA TRP A 30 46.43 9.20 4.46
C TRP A 30 45.44 9.34 5.62
N LEU A 31 44.29 8.68 5.48
CA LEU A 31 43.61 7.81 6.46
C LEU A 31 42.11 7.67 6.13
N ALA A 32 41.78 7.03 5.01
CA ALA A 32 40.43 6.60 4.69
C ALA A 32 40.45 5.14 4.22
N SER A 33 40.83 4.21 5.10
CA SER A 33 40.86 2.78 4.74
C SER A 33 40.65 1.77 5.88
N CYS A 34 40.04 2.14 7.01
CA CYS A 34 39.88 1.15 8.11
C CYS A 34 38.50 1.02 8.78
N CYS A 35 37.46 1.76 8.39
CA CYS A 35 36.13 1.66 9.05
C CYS A 35 34.98 1.14 8.16
N ALA A 36 35.28 0.39 7.10
CA ALA A 36 34.26 -0.21 6.23
C ALA A 36 33.67 -1.57 6.68
N PRO A 37 34.30 -2.42 7.53
CA PRO A 37 33.75 -3.76 7.78
C PRO A 37 32.63 -3.81 8.83
N GLN A 38 32.51 -2.84 9.75
CA GLN A 38 31.49 -2.91 10.82
C GLN A 38 30.09 -2.44 10.40
N VAL A 39 29.96 -1.53 9.43
CA VAL A 39 28.64 -1.05 8.97
C VAL A 39 27.88 -2.12 8.19
N ARG A 40 28.59 -2.96 7.43
CA ARG A 40 27.99 -4.10 6.69
C ARG A 40 27.39 -5.16 7.61
N THR A 41 27.94 -5.36 8.80
CA THR A 41 27.46 -6.37 9.76
C THR A 41 26.19 -5.91 10.49
N CYS A 42 26.07 -4.62 10.81
CA CYS A 42 24.84 -4.06 11.40
C CYS A 42 23.66 -4.06 10.41
N ALA A 43 23.89 -3.71 9.15
CA ALA A 43 22.84 -3.74 8.12
C ALA A 43 22.34 -5.19 7.84
N LYS A 44 23.24 -6.18 7.84
CA LYS A 44 22.86 -7.60 7.71
C LYS A 44 21.99 -8.09 8.87
N ASN A 45 22.32 -7.71 10.11
CA ASN A 45 21.59 -8.18 11.29
C ASN A 45 20.22 -7.50 11.48
N MET A 46 20.04 -6.25 11.03
CA MET A 46 18.73 -5.60 10.98
C MET A 46 17.83 -6.19 9.88
N ALA A 47 18.40 -6.57 8.73
CA ALA A 47 17.65 -7.23 7.66
C ALA A 47 17.10 -8.60 8.10
N THR A 48 17.86 -9.39 8.87
CA THR A 48 17.42 -10.71 9.34
C THR A 48 16.31 -10.67 10.38
N ASN A 49 16.31 -9.70 11.30
CA ASN A 49 15.25 -9.59 12.32
C ASN A 49 13.94 -9.00 11.77
N SER A 50 14.03 -8.06 10.81
CA SER A 50 12.84 -7.50 10.15
C SER A 50 12.16 -8.51 9.21
N GLN A 51 12.93 -9.38 8.56
CA GLN A 51 12.41 -10.43 7.68
C GLN A 51 11.53 -11.45 8.43
N SER A 52 11.97 -11.93 9.60
CA SER A 52 11.20 -12.90 10.39
C SER A 52 9.82 -12.38 10.82
N ALA A 53 9.73 -11.09 11.17
CA ALA A 53 8.47 -10.45 11.59
C ALA A 53 7.44 -10.34 10.44
N THR A 54 7.89 -10.41 9.19
CA THR A 54 7.04 -10.22 8.00
C THR A 54 6.68 -11.55 7.32
N ILE A 55 7.56 -12.56 7.45
CA ILE A 55 7.35 -13.91 6.87
C ILE A 55 6.17 -14.64 7.53
N VAL A 56 6.09 -14.61 8.87
CA VAL A 56 5.05 -15.37 9.60
C VAL A 56 3.62 -14.91 9.23
N PRO A 57 3.30 -13.59 9.23
CA PRO A 57 1.99 -13.12 8.77
C PRO A 57 1.70 -13.48 7.31
N SER A 58 2.69 -13.40 6.42
CA SER A 58 2.52 -13.73 5.00
C SER A 58 2.18 -15.21 4.81
N LEU A 59 2.88 -16.11 5.51
CA LEU A 59 2.59 -17.56 5.46
C LEU A 59 1.21 -17.87 6.01
N ALA A 60 0.81 -17.27 7.15
CA ALA A 60 -0.50 -17.46 7.73
C ALA A 60 -1.62 -17.00 6.78
N MET A 61 -1.46 -15.83 6.16
CA MET A 61 -2.39 -15.30 5.17
C MET A 61 -2.45 -16.16 3.90
N THR A 62 -1.31 -16.68 3.44
CA THR A 62 -1.25 -17.59 2.29
C THR A 62 -1.93 -18.92 2.58
N ALA A 63 -1.70 -19.49 3.76
CA ALA A 63 -2.38 -20.72 4.21
C ALA A 63 -3.89 -20.50 4.32
N LEU A 64 -4.32 -19.37 4.86
CA LEU A 64 -5.74 -19.00 4.93
C LEU A 64 -6.36 -18.84 3.53
N ALA A 65 -5.69 -18.14 2.61
CA ALA A 65 -6.15 -17.99 1.23
C ALA A 65 -6.27 -19.36 0.54
N TYR A 66 -5.27 -20.22 0.69
CA TYR A 66 -5.29 -21.57 0.13
C TYR A 66 -6.44 -22.40 0.71
N PHE A 67 -6.65 -22.35 2.04
CA PHE A 67 -7.76 -23.02 2.70
C PHE A 67 -9.12 -22.56 2.14
N LEU A 68 -9.34 -21.24 2.08
CA LEU A 68 -10.59 -20.67 1.54
C LEU A 68 -10.81 -21.03 0.07
N ALA A 69 -9.76 -20.94 -0.77
CA ALA A 69 -9.82 -21.31 -2.17
C ALA A 69 -10.06 -22.83 -2.35
N SER A 70 -9.50 -23.68 -1.50
CA SER A 70 -9.76 -25.12 -1.55
C SER A 70 -11.21 -25.47 -1.17
N ARG A 71 -11.80 -24.70 -0.25
CA ARG A 71 -13.15 -24.94 0.26
C ARG A 71 -14.25 -24.37 -0.65
N TYR A 72 -14.04 -23.17 -1.18
CA TYR A 72 -15.06 -22.43 -1.93
C TYR A 72 -14.65 -22.08 -3.36
N GLY A 73 -13.50 -22.57 -3.85
CA GLY A 73 -12.93 -22.21 -5.14
C GLY A 73 -13.80 -22.56 -6.35
N SER A 74 -14.79 -23.44 -6.22
CA SER A 74 -15.77 -23.71 -7.27
C SER A 74 -16.74 -22.54 -7.51
N VAL A 75 -16.95 -21.69 -6.50
CA VAL A 75 -17.83 -20.51 -6.56
C VAL A 75 -17.05 -19.25 -6.96
N VAL A 76 -15.74 -19.22 -6.68
CA VAL A 76 -14.88 -18.08 -6.99
C VAL A 76 -14.61 -18.02 -8.50
N ALA A 77 -14.84 -16.87 -9.12
CA ALA A 77 -14.51 -16.66 -10.52
C ALA A 77 -13.00 -16.85 -10.76
N LYS A 78 -12.63 -17.52 -11.86
CA LYS A 78 -11.21 -17.77 -12.19
C LYS A 78 -10.40 -16.47 -12.31
N SER A 79 -11.02 -15.39 -12.78
CA SER A 79 -10.41 -14.06 -12.83
C SER A 79 -9.96 -13.58 -11.46
N ASP A 80 -10.75 -13.82 -10.41
CA ASP A 80 -10.45 -13.39 -9.05
C ASP A 80 -9.30 -14.18 -8.44
N LEU A 81 -9.15 -15.45 -8.80
CA LEU A 81 -8.02 -16.28 -8.38
C LEU A 81 -6.73 -15.90 -9.12
N VAL A 82 -6.82 -15.55 -10.40
CA VAL A 82 -5.66 -15.21 -11.24
C VAL A 82 -5.18 -13.78 -10.98
N PHE A 83 -6.08 -12.85 -10.69
CA PHE A 83 -5.78 -11.42 -10.56
C PHE A 83 -4.61 -11.11 -9.60
N PRO A 84 -4.56 -11.62 -8.35
CA PRO A 84 -3.47 -11.32 -7.43
C PRO A 84 -2.09 -11.70 -7.97
N PHE A 85 -1.99 -12.84 -8.66
CA PHE A 85 -0.74 -13.33 -9.24
C PHE A 85 -0.35 -12.55 -10.49
N ALA A 86 -1.31 -12.34 -11.40
CA ALA A 86 -1.08 -11.59 -12.64
C ALA A 86 -0.69 -10.14 -12.34
N PHE A 87 -1.34 -9.51 -11.37
CA PHE A 87 -1.04 -8.14 -10.97
C PHE A 87 0.32 -8.05 -10.25
N LEU A 88 0.68 -9.00 -9.39
CA LEU A 88 2.02 -9.04 -8.80
C LEU A 88 3.12 -9.24 -9.85
N ALA A 89 2.91 -10.13 -10.82
CA ALA A 89 3.84 -10.31 -11.93
C ALA A 89 3.99 -9.00 -12.74
N TYR A 90 2.89 -8.30 -13.00
CA TYR A 90 2.91 -6.99 -13.64
C TYR A 90 3.73 -5.98 -12.82
N VAL A 91 3.50 -5.85 -11.52
CA VAL A 91 4.25 -4.92 -10.65
C VAL A 91 5.73 -5.27 -10.59
N TYR A 92 6.08 -6.56 -10.56
CA TYR A 92 7.46 -7.04 -10.64
C TYR A 92 8.14 -6.60 -11.95
N ILE A 93 7.49 -6.84 -13.09
CA ILE A 93 8.00 -6.45 -14.40
C ILE A 93 8.13 -4.92 -14.49
N ALA A 94 7.12 -4.17 -14.04
CA ALA A 94 7.15 -2.72 -14.00
C ALA A 94 8.30 -2.19 -13.13
N ASN A 95 8.59 -2.84 -12.00
CA ASN A 95 9.73 -2.50 -11.14
C ASN A 95 11.07 -2.75 -11.84
N ALA A 96 11.22 -3.89 -12.51
CA ALA A 96 12.44 -4.25 -13.23
C ALA A 96 12.69 -3.32 -14.43
N VAL A 97 11.66 -3.06 -15.24
CA VAL A 97 11.77 -2.27 -16.47
C VAL A 97 11.84 -0.77 -16.16
N SER A 98 10.90 -0.23 -15.39
CA SER A 98 10.79 1.23 -15.23
C SER A 98 11.73 1.77 -14.17
N PHE A 99 12.02 1.01 -13.11
CA PHE A 99 12.75 1.50 -11.93
C PHE A 99 14.13 0.85 -11.73
N GLY A 100 14.59 0.02 -12.68
CA GLY A 100 15.88 -0.66 -12.59
C GLY A 100 16.03 -1.46 -11.30
N SER A 101 14.94 -2.09 -10.86
CA SER A 101 14.87 -2.84 -9.59
C SER A 101 15.23 -2.02 -8.35
N ASN A 102 14.91 -0.72 -8.35
CA ASN A 102 15.16 0.24 -7.26
C ASN A 102 16.64 0.42 -6.90
N ARG A 103 17.58 0.00 -7.76
CA ARG A 103 19.02 0.07 -7.44
C ARG A 103 19.46 1.49 -7.09
N LEU A 104 19.07 2.47 -7.90
CA LEU A 104 19.42 3.89 -7.68
C LEU A 104 18.81 4.46 -6.40
N TYR A 105 17.58 4.05 -6.07
CA TYR A 105 16.89 4.49 -4.86
C TYR A 105 17.54 3.90 -3.60
N LEU A 106 17.83 2.59 -3.61
CA LEU A 106 18.51 1.92 -2.51
C LEU A 106 19.92 2.45 -2.29
N ASP A 107 20.68 2.69 -3.37
CA ASP A 107 22.02 3.29 -3.28
C ASP A 107 21.98 4.69 -2.64
N ARG A 108 20.92 5.48 -2.88
CA ARG A 108 20.74 6.80 -2.25
C ARG A 108 20.40 6.69 -0.77
N LEU A 109 19.49 5.80 -0.41
CA LEU A 109 19.15 5.55 0.99
C LEU A 109 20.37 5.09 1.79
N GLU A 110 21.16 4.17 1.23
CA GLU A 110 22.40 3.70 1.82
C GLU A 110 23.41 4.84 1.97
N LYS A 111 23.64 5.64 0.92
CA LYS A 111 24.54 6.81 0.98
C LYS A 111 24.10 7.86 1.99
N ALA A 112 22.78 8.05 2.16
CA ALA A 112 22.23 9.03 3.08
C ALA A 112 22.10 8.51 4.52
N ASN A 113 22.39 7.22 4.78
CA ASN A 113 22.13 6.55 6.05
C ASN A 113 20.68 6.73 6.54
N ILE A 114 19.73 6.80 5.60
CA ILE A 114 18.31 6.93 5.93
C ILE A 114 17.76 5.51 6.13
N PRO A 115 17.22 5.16 7.31
CA PRO A 115 16.65 3.85 7.52
C PRO A 115 15.47 3.64 6.56
N PHE A 116 15.40 2.45 5.97
CA PHE A 116 14.25 2.07 5.15
C PHE A 116 13.01 1.99 6.04
N GLU A 117 12.05 2.89 5.82
CA GLU A 117 10.78 2.85 6.54
C GLU A 117 9.71 2.11 5.71
N PRO A 118 9.02 1.13 6.29
CA PRO A 118 7.90 0.48 5.63
C PRO A 118 6.77 1.49 5.40
N MET A 119 6.03 1.26 4.32
CA MET A 119 4.89 2.08 3.93
C MET A 119 3.90 2.19 5.10
N GLY A 120 3.72 3.40 5.65
CA GLY A 120 2.82 3.65 6.77
C GLY A 120 3.34 4.66 7.80
N LYS A 121 4.66 4.73 8.03
CA LYS A 121 5.22 5.66 9.03
C LYS A 121 5.31 7.12 8.56
N HIS A 122 5.60 7.36 7.29
CA HIS A 122 5.84 8.72 6.80
C HIS A 122 4.97 9.21 5.64
N SER A 123 4.49 8.35 4.74
CA SER A 123 3.86 8.82 3.49
C SER A 123 2.35 9.05 3.57
N LEU A 124 1.60 8.26 4.35
CA LEU A 124 0.13 8.45 4.46
C LEU A 124 -0.29 9.47 5.53
N GLY A 125 0.62 9.82 6.45
CA GLY A 125 0.33 10.56 7.69
C GLY A 125 0.82 12.01 7.74
N LYS A 126 1.75 12.44 6.87
CA LYS A 126 2.34 13.80 6.98
C LYS A 126 1.41 14.95 6.61
N GLY A 127 0.29 14.69 5.93
CA GLY A 127 -0.49 15.75 5.29
C GLY A 127 -1.78 16.21 5.97
N LEU A 128 -2.71 15.33 6.35
CA LEU A 128 -4.14 15.75 6.36
C LEU A 128 -5.08 14.99 7.28
N PHE A 129 -4.62 14.10 8.18
CA PHE A 129 -5.52 13.60 9.21
C PHE A 129 -5.47 14.61 10.34
N ILE A 130 -6.65 15.06 10.78
CA ILE A 130 -6.76 16.05 11.87
C ILE A 130 -6.02 15.52 13.11
N THR A 131 -6.06 14.20 13.33
CA THR A 131 -5.30 13.50 14.38
C THR A 131 -4.86 12.11 13.94
N GLU A 132 -3.72 11.64 14.47
CA GLU A 132 -3.23 10.25 14.33
C GLU A 132 -4.29 9.24 14.80
N THR A 133 -5.01 9.57 15.88
CA THR A 133 -6.12 8.77 16.41
C THR A 133 -7.21 8.54 15.38
N SER A 134 -7.59 9.57 14.61
CA SER A 134 -8.64 9.44 13.58
C SER A 134 -8.22 8.47 12.47
N PHE A 135 -6.94 8.47 12.10
CA PHE A 135 -6.40 7.53 11.14
C PHE A 135 -6.42 6.10 11.66
N LEU A 136 -5.96 5.87 12.90
CA LEU A 136 -5.98 4.55 13.52
C LEU A 136 -7.39 3.99 13.66
N VAL A 137 -8.35 4.83 14.05
CA VAL A 137 -9.77 4.45 14.13
C VAL A 137 -10.30 4.08 12.73
N TYR A 138 -10.07 4.93 11.73
CA TYR A 138 -10.48 4.66 10.34
C TYR A 138 -9.93 3.32 9.84
N PHE A 139 -8.63 3.10 10.02
CA PHE A 139 -7.95 1.89 9.56
C PHE A 139 -8.40 0.64 10.34
N GLY A 140 -8.62 0.78 11.65
CA GLY A 140 -9.15 -0.28 12.50
C GLY A 140 -10.56 -0.70 12.11
N VAL A 141 -11.46 0.27 11.86
CA VAL A 141 -12.82 0.02 11.37
C VAL A 141 -12.79 -0.64 10.00
N PHE A 142 -11.96 -0.14 9.08
CA PHE A 142 -11.83 -0.71 7.74
C PHE A 142 -11.37 -2.17 7.78
N LYS A 143 -10.33 -2.48 8.56
CA LYS A 143 -9.85 -3.85 8.75
C LYS A 143 -10.90 -4.75 9.37
N THR A 144 -11.62 -4.27 10.37
CA THR A 144 -12.68 -5.03 11.02
C THR A 144 -13.78 -5.40 10.01
N LEU A 145 -14.30 -4.41 9.28
CA LEU A 145 -15.38 -4.61 8.32
C LEU A 145 -14.97 -5.36 7.06
N SER A 146 -13.72 -5.21 6.60
CA SER A 146 -13.24 -5.84 5.37
C SER A 146 -12.58 -7.19 5.54
N PHE A 147 -12.13 -7.51 6.74
CA PHE A 147 -11.42 -8.75 6.99
C PHE A 147 -12.08 -9.56 8.11
N LEU A 148 -12.17 -9.00 9.32
CA LEU A 148 -12.58 -9.77 10.50
C LEU A 148 -14.03 -10.25 10.42
N VAL A 149 -14.97 -9.36 10.09
CA VAL A 149 -16.40 -9.73 10.05
C VAL A 149 -16.70 -10.71 8.90
N PRO A 150 -16.22 -10.51 7.66
CA PRO A 150 -16.36 -11.51 6.60
C PRO A 150 -15.73 -12.86 6.96
N LEU A 151 -14.58 -12.85 7.64
CA LEU A 151 -13.94 -14.09 8.11
C LEU A 151 -14.85 -14.85 9.08
N VAL A 152 -15.44 -14.17 10.06
CA VAL A 152 -16.40 -14.79 11.00
C VAL A 152 -17.62 -15.34 10.26
N LEU A 153 -18.17 -14.59 9.30
CA LEU A 153 -19.30 -15.07 8.49
C LEU A 153 -18.96 -16.34 7.69
N ILE A 154 -17.75 -16.45 7.16
CA ILE A 154 -17.35 -17.64 6.40
C ILE A 154 -17.24 -18.90 7.27
N PHE A 155 -16.90 -18.75 8.54
CA PHE A 155 -16.75 -19.88 9.47
C PHE A 155 -18.02 -20.21 10.26
N ALA A 156 -18.86 -19.22 10.56
CA ALA A 156 -20.04 -19.38 11.40
C ALA A 156 -21.38 -19.24 10.66
N GLY A 157 -21.35 -18.69 9.44
CA GLY A 157 -22.55 -18.44 8.64
C GLY A 157 -23.02 -19.65 7.82
N PRO A 158 -24.23 -19.57 7.27
CA PRO A 158 -24.73 -20.49 6.24
C PRO A 158 -23.76 -20.63 5.07
N SER A 159 -23.73 -21.80 4.43
CA SER A 159 -22.73 -22.12 3.41
C SER A 159 -22.80 -21.24 2.17
N ASP A 160 -23.99 -20.78 1.80
CA ASP A 160 -24.26 -19.83 0.72
C ASP A 160 -23.72 -18.43 1.08
N VAL A 161 -24.03 -17.92 2.27
CA VAL A 161 -23.47 -16.65 2.78
C VAL A 161 -21.94 -16.68 2.80
N ALA A 162 -21.37 -17.80 3.28
CA ALA A 162 -19.92 -18.01 3.28
C ALA A 162 -19.34 -18.03 1.86
N ALA A 163 -20.00 -18.72 0.93
CA ALA A 163 -19.58 -18.78 -0.46
C ALA A 163 -19.59 -17.40 -1.13
N ALA A 164 -20.64 -16.60 -0.92
CA ALA A 164 -20.77 -15.26 -1.49
C ALA A 164 -19.71 -14.27 -0.95
N ALA A 165 -19.38 -14.35 0.34
CA ALA A 165 -18.38 -13.48 0.96
C ALA A 165 -16.92 -13.85 0.61
N THR A 166 -16.66 -15.11 0.27
CA THR A 166 -15.29 -15.65 0.09
C THR A 166 -14.48 -14.93 -1.00
N PRO A 167 -14.99 -14.69 -2.22
CA PRO A 167 -14.25 -13.98 -3.27
C PRO A 167 -13.73 -12.61 -2.82
N SER A 168 -14.56 -11.84 -2.11
CA SER A 168 -14.18 -10.51 -1.60
C SER A 168 -13.07 -10.61 -0.54
N LEU A 169 -13.15 -11.60 0.36
CA LEU A 169 -12.11 -11.82 1.38
C LEU A 169 -10.79 -12.29 0.76
N LEU A 170 -10.82 -13.15 -0.25
CA LEU A 170 -9.63 -13.57 -0.98
C LEU A 170 -8.89 -12.38 -1.60
N GLN A 171 -9.60 -11.38 -2.13
CA GLN A 171 -8.98 -10.15 -2.62
C GLN A 171 -8.30 -9.34 -1.51
N VAL A 172 -8.91 -9.26 -0.32
CA VAL A 172 -8.31 -8.56 0.83
C VAL A 172 -7.03 -9.27 1.29
N ILE A 173 -7.04 -10.60 1.33
CA ILE A 173 -5.85 -11.40 1.64
C ILE A 173 -4.77 -11.22 0.57
N GLY A 174 -5.16 -11.30 -0.70
CA GLY A 174 -4.26 -11.08 -1.84
C GLY A 174 -3.61 -9.69 -1.80
N GLN A 175 -4.39 -8.64 -1.48
CA GLN A 175 -3.89 -7.29 -1.31
C GLN A 175 -2.84 -7.23 -0.19
N ALA A 176 -3.13 -7.81 0.98
CA ALA A 176 -2.20 -7.83 2.11
C ALA A 176 -0.88 -8.52 1.73
N ILE A 177 -0.94 -9.68 1.08
CA ILE A 177 0.26 -10.39 0.59
C ILE A 177 1.02 -9.53 -0.42
N ALA A 178 0.31 -8.87 -1.34
CA ALA A 178 0.93 -8.05 -2.38
C ALA A 178 1.60 -6.79 -1.81
N GLU A 179 0.99 -6.12 -0.84
CA GLU A 179 1.60 -4.99 -0.12
C GLU A 179 2.87 -5.42 0.63
N LEU A 180 2.86 -6.60 1.27
CA LEU A 180 4.05 -7.17 1.90
C LEU A 180 5.14 -7.49 0.86
N ALA A 181 4.78 -8.11 -0.26
CA ALA A 181 5.73 -8.52 -1.30
C ALA A 181 6.37 -7.31 -2.02
N THR A 182 5.62 -6.22 -2.16
CA THR A 182 6.06 -4.98 -2.81
C THR A 182 6.58 -3.95 -1.80
N ALA A 183 6.74 -4.32 -0.53
CA ALA A 183 7.13 -3.40 0.53
C ALA A 183 8.49 -2.72 0.28
N SER A 184 9.37 -3.28 -0.55
CA SER A 184 10.67 -2.72 -0.92
C SER A 184 10.68 -1.95 -2.25
N TYR A 185 9.52 -1.83 -2.92
CA TYR A 185 9.45 -1.26 -4.27
C TYR A 185 9.41 0.27 -4.24
N HIS A 186 9.53 0.89 -5.41
CA HIS A 186 9.32 2.34 -5.54
C HIS A 186 7.92 2.73 -5.03
N ASP A 187 7.81 3.87 -4.38
CA ASP A 187 6.58 4.31 -3.70
C ASP A 187 5.36 4.40 -4.64
N VAL A 188 5.58 4.79 -5.90
CA VAL A 188 4.56 4.78 -6.97
C VAL A 188 3.99 3.38 -7.22
N LEU A 189 4.84 2.35 -7.25
CA LEU A 189 4.37 0.97 -7.41
C LEU A 189 3.66 0.48 -6.16
N LYS A 190 4.14 0.87 -4.98
CA LYS A 190 3.51 0.52 -3.72
C LYS A 190 2.08 1.07 -3.62
N ILE A 191 1.83 2.32 -4.03
CA ILE A 191 0.47 2.91 -3.97
C ILE A 191 -0.46 2.32 -5.05
N LEU A 192 0.11 1.83 -6.16
CA LEU A 192 -0.65 1.18 -7.21
C LEU A 192 -1.29 -0.14 -6.74
N VAL A 193 -0.63 -0.86 -5.83
CA VAL A 193 -1.14 -2.14 -5.29
C VAL A 193 -2.52 -1.98 -4.63
N PRO A 194 -2.70 -1.18 -3.55
CA PRO A 194 -4.01 -1.01 -2.94
C PRO A 194 -5.03 -0.41 -3.92
N ILE A 195 -4.63 0.48 -4.84
CA ILE A 195 -5.55 1.03 -5.84
C ILE A 195 -6.11 -0.07 -6.75
N ALA A 196 -5.24 -0.93 -7.29
CA ALA A 196 -5.66 -1.99 -8.20
C ALA A 196 -6.55 -3.03 -7.51
N PHE A 197 -6.17 -3.47 -6.29
CA PHE A 197 -6.97 -4.43 -5.54
C PHE A 197 -8.32 -3.86 -5.11
N GLN A 198 -8.38 -2.60 -4.65
CA GLN A 198 -9.66 -1.96 -4.31
C GLN A 198 -10.54 -1.73 -5.55
N THR A 199 -9.94 -1.41 -6.70
CA THR A 199 -10.67 -1.28 -7.98
C THR A 199 -11.25 -2.63 -8.41
N HIS A 200 -10.42 -3.68 -8.45
CA HIS A 200 -10.87 -5.03 -8.81
C HIS A 200 -11.96 -5.53 -7.86
N ARG A 201 -11.78 -5.32 -6.56
CA ARG A 201 -12.77 -5.68 -5.53
C ARG A 201 -14.08 -4.91 -5.71
N LEU A 202 -14.02 -3.59 -5.94
CA LEU A 202 -15.21 -2.74 -6.07
C LEU A 202 -16.08 -3.15 -7.25
N PHE A 203 -15.48 -3.41 -8.42
CA PHE A 203 -16.20 -3.71 -9.66
C PHE A 203 -16.39 -5.21 -9.93
N GLY A 204 -15.78 -6.08 -9.14
CA GLY A 204 -15.90 -7.53 -9.25
C GLY A 204 -16.53 -8.15 -8.00
N PRO A 205 -15.76 -8.91 -7.19
CA PRO A 205 -16.32 -9.75 -6.13
C PRO A 205 -17.03 -9.00 -5.00
N GLY A 206 -16.66 -7.74 -4.73
CA GLY A 206 -17.33 -6.92 -3.72
C GLY A 206 -18.74 -6.51 -4.14
N ALA A 207 -18.92 -6.06 -5.39
CA ALA A 207 -20.24 -5.74 -5.94
C ALA A 207 -21.09 -7.00 -6.11
N ALA A 208 -20.49 -8.10 -6.58
CA ALA A 208 -21.19 -9.38 -6.72
C ALA A 208 -21.75 -9.85 -5.37
N TRP A 209 -20.95 -9.81 -4.29
CA TRP A 209 -21.42 -10.18 -2.96
C TRP A 209 -22.57 -9.28 -2.47
N ALA A 210 -22.50 -7.97 -2.69
CA ALA A 210 -23.59 -7.06 -2.30
C ALA A 210 -24.91 -7.36 -3.03
N LEU A 211 -24.84 -7.64 -4.33
CA LEU A 211 -26.02 -8.01 -5.14
C LEU A 211 -26.57 -9.38 -4.73
N GLU A 212 -25.71 -10.37 -4.53
CA GLU A 212 -26.11 -11.72 -4.12
C GLU A 212 -26.69 -11.73 -2.70
N SER A 213 -26.15 -10.91 -1.80
CA SER A 213 -26.70 -10.77 -0.45
C SER A 213 -28.14 -10.24 -0.43
N TRP A 214 -28.51 -9.43 -1.43
CA TRP A 214 -29.88 -8.94 -1.60
C TRP A 214 -30.83 -10.07 -2.00
N THR A 215 -30.44 -10.89 -2.98
CA THR A 215 -31.26 -12.02 -3.44
C THR A 215 -31.40 -13.09 -2.36
N MET A 216 -30.35 -13.34 -1.58
CA MET A 216 -30.41 -14.26 -0.42
C MET A 216 -31.36 -13.77 0.67
N TRP A 217 -31.39 -12.46 0.95
CA TRP A 217 -32.30 -11.90 1.95
C TRP A 217 -33.76 -11.97 1.50
N ASP A 218 -34.05 -11.68 0.23
CA ASP A 218 -35.39 -11.78 -0.35
C ASP A 218 -35.92 -13.23 -0.36
N ALA A 219 -35.03 -14.21 -0.58
CA ALA A 219 -35.36 -15.63 -0.57
C ALA A 219 -35.37 -16.27 0.83
N ALA A 220 -35.07 -15.53 1.90
CA ALA A 220 -34.90 -16.09 3.23
C ALA A 220 -36.23 -16.59 3.83
N ILE A 221 -36.27 -17.87 4.21
CA ILE A 221 -37.39 -18.48 4.93
C ILE A 221 -37.46 -17.96 6.37
N ASP A 222 -38.68 -17.88 6.92
CA ASP A 222 -38.94 -17.48 8.31
C ASP A 222 -38.06 -18.26 9.29
N GLY A 223 -37.29 -17.53 10.11
CA GLY A 223 -36.39 -18.08 11.13
C GLY A 223 -34.90 -17.83 10.90
N GLN A 224 -34.45 -17.55 9.66
CA GLN A 224 -33.04 -17.21 9.37
C GLN A 224 -32.83 -15.77 8.90
N GLN A 225 -33.90 -14.97 8.80
CA GLN A 225 -33.87 -13.59 8.29
C GLN A 225 -32.80 -12.72 8.93
N HIS A 226 -32.48 -12.91 10.22
CA HIS A 226 -31.46 -12.11 10.92
C HIS A 226 -30.05 -12.28 10.33
N VAL A 227 -29.67 -13.50 9.95
CA VAL A 227 -28.34 -13.77 9.40
C VAL A 227 -28.21 -13.21 7.99
N TYR A 228 -29.24 -13.38 7.16
CA TYR A 228 -29.26 -12.83 5.81
C TYR A 228 -29.35 -11.30 5.80
N ALA A 229 -30.13 -10.70 6.71
CA ALA A 229 -30.17 -9.25 6.88
C ALA A 229 -28.82 -8.69 7.36
N PHE A 230 -28.13 -9.39 8.26
CA PHE A 230 -26.78 -9.02 8.68
C PHE A 230 -25.76 -9.14 7.53
N ASN A 231 -25.81 -10.23 6.76
CA ASN A 231 -25.00 -10.40 5.55
C ASN A 231 -25.24 -9.26 4.55
N LEU A 232 -26.50 -8.92 4.29
CA LEU A 232 -26.89 -7.81 3.42
C LEU A 232 -26.28 -6.49 3.89
N GLY A 233 -26.51 -6.13 5.16
CA GLY A 233 -25.96 -4.90 5.73
C GLY A 233 -24.44 -4.86 5.68
N LEU A 234 -23.78 -5.98 5.97
CA LEU A 234 -22.33 -6.07 5.91
C LEU A 234 -21.78 -5.95 4.48
N ALA A 235 -22.36 -6.64 3.51
CA ALA A 235 -21.89 -6.63 2.13
C ALA A 235 -22.00 -5.22 1.53
N TRP A 236 -23.12 -4.53 1.75
CA TRP A 236 -23.32 -3.15 1.30
C TRP A 236 -22.44 -2.15 2.04
N ALA A 237 -22.30 -2.28 3.37
CA ALA A 237 -21.35 -1.46 4.12
C ALA A 237 -19.93 -1.67 3.60
N ASN A 238 -19.53 -2.92 3.37
CA ASN A 238 -18.21 -3.24 2.85
C ASN A 238 -17.96 -2.63 1.46
N LEU A 239 -18.96 -2.70 0.58
CA LEU A 239 -18.90 -2.08 -0.74
C LEU A 239 -18.74 -0.56 -0.65
N ALA A 240 -19.54 0.10 0.19
CA ALA A 240 -19.45 1.54 0.42
C ALA A 240 -18.09 1.96 1.00
N PHE A 241 -17.57 1.21 1.98
CA PHE A 241 -16.24 1.44 2.53
C PHE A 241 -15.13 1.21 1.51
N THR A 242 -15.26 0.19 0.65
CA THR A 242 -14.32 -0.08 -0.44
C THR A 242 -14.33 1.07 -1.46
N ALA A 243 -15.51 1.58 -1.83
CA ALA A 243 -15.64 2.73 -2.72
C ALA A 243 -15.04 4.00 -2.11
N TRP A 244 -15.34 4.29 -0.83
CA TRP A 244 -14.77 5.42 -0.12
C TRP A 244 -13.25 5.32 0.01
N ASN A 245 -12.73 4.12 0.32
CA ASN A 245 -11.30 3.89 0.42
C ASN A 245 -10.61 4.11 -0.94
N LEU A 246 -11.20 3.64 -2.04
CA LEU A 246 -10.64 3.87 -3.37
C LEU A 246 -10.69 5.35 -3.77
N PHE A 247 -11.88 5.95 -3.83
CA PHE A 247 -12.05 7.30 -4.37
C PHE A 247 -11.64 8.38 -3.37
N GLY A 248 -12.15 8.32 -2.14
CA GLY A 248 -11.92 9.33 -1.12
C GLY A 248 -10.50 9.29 -0.55
N PHE A 249 -10.01 8.08 -0.21
CA PHE A 249 -8.72 7.95 0.46
C PHE A 249 -7.55 7.74 -0.52
N LEU A 250 -7.60 6.72 -1.38
CA LEU A 250 -6.45 6.38 -2.22
C LEU A 250 -6.29 7.39 -3.36
N LEU A 251 -7.32 7.63 -4.15
CA LEU A 251 -7.21 8.46 -5.37
C LEU A 251 -7.19 9.96 -5.06
N LEU A 252 -8.12 10.47 -4.25
CA LEU A 252 -8.20 11.91 -4.00
C LEU A 252 -7.16 12.40 -3.00
N ARG A 253 -6.66 11.53 -2.12
CA ARG A 253 -5.85 11.94 -0.97
C ARG A 253 -4.44 11.34 -0.96
N ALA A 254 -4.29 10.04 -1.10
CA ALA A 254 -2.97 9.41 -1.05
C ALA A 254 -2.21 9.69 -2.35
N LEU A 255 -2.84 9.47 -3.50
CA LEU A 255 -2.22 9.53 -4.82
C LEU A 255 -1.52 10.87 -5.12
N PRO A 256 -2.11 12.06 -4.84
CA PRO A 256 -1.44 13.33 -5.10
C PRO A 256 -0.12 13.50 -4.34
N VAL A 257 -0.03 12.98 -3.11
CA VAL A 257 1.19 13.03 -2.29
C VAL A 257 2.32 12.25 -2.95
N TYR A 258 2.01 11.15 -3.64
CA TYR A 258 3.00 10.35 -4.37
C TYR A 258 3.46 10.99 -5.70
N PHE A 259 2.79 12.04 -6.17
CA PHE A 259 3.19 12.81 -7.34
C PHE A 259 3.78 14.18 -7.00
N ASP A 260 3.81 14.53 -5.70
CA ASP A 260 4.49 15.74 -5.26
C ASP A 260 6.01 15.53 -5.33
N LYS A 261 6.68 16.42 -6.09
CA LYS A 261 8.12 16.37 -6.34
C LYS A 261 8.94 16.72 -5.09
N GLU A 262 8.34 17.41 -4.14
CA GLU A 262 9.02 17.77 -2.89
C GLU A 262 9.15 16.55 -1.96
N ASP A 263 8.15 15.68 -1.95
CA ASP A 263 8.06 14.54 -1.04
C ASP A 263 8.50 13.22 -1.67
N THR A 264 8.32 13.05 -2.98
CA THR A 264 8.75 11.84 -3.70
C THR A 264 9.97 12.10 -4.58
N PRO A 265 11.04 11.30 -4.44
CA PRO A 265 12.18 11.43 -5.36
C PRO A 265 11.68 11.18 -6.78
N THR A 266 12.00 12.09 -7.70
CA THR A 266 11.66 11.94 -9.12
C THR A 266 12.06 10.55 -9.60
N ALA A 267 11.08 9.82 -10.13
CA ALA A 267 11.30 8.50 -10.70
C ALA A 267 12.36 8.62 -11.82
N GLU A 268 13.56 8.11 -11.55
CA GLU A 268 14.60 7.98 -12.56
C GLU A 268 14.25 6.75 -13.38
N PHE A 269 13.53 6.97 -14.48
CA PHE A 269 13.21 5.91 -15.40
C PHE A 269 14.51 5.35 -15.98
N ALA A 270 14.74 4.05 -15.77
CA ALA A 270 15.97 3.38 -16.22
C ALA A 270 16.13 3.43 -17.76
N TYR A 271 15.01 3.54 -18.48
CA TYR A 271 14.97 3.66 -19.92
C TYR A 271 14.10 4.83 -20.34
N THR A 272 14.68 5.80 -21.04
CA THR A 272 13.90 6.77 -21.80
C THR A 272 13.39 6.06 -23.05
N LEU A 273 12.15 5.56 -23.03
CA LEU A 273 11.54 4.84 -24.16
C LEU A 273 11.47 5.68 -25.45
N LEU A 274 11.62 7.00 -25.33
CA LEU A 274 11.79 7.91 -26.46
C LEU A 274 13.22 8.43 -26.46
N PRO A 275 14.01 8.21 -27.53
CA PRO A 275 15.26 8.93 -27.71
C PRO A 275 14.93 10.41 -27.86
N LEU A 276 15.04 11.16 -26.76
CA LEU A 276 14.93 12.62 -26.83
C LEU A 276 16.12 13.11 -27.67
N PRO A 277 15.89 13.83 -28.77
CA PRO A 277 16.98 14.41 -29.54
C PRO A 277 17.78 15.31 -28.58
N LYS A 278 19.09 15.07 -28.50
CA LYS A 278 19.99 15.90 -27.69
C LYS A 278 19.83 17.34 -28.16
N THR A 279 19.16 18.19 -27.39
CA THR A 279 19.12 19.63 -27.65
C THR A 279 20.56 20.11 -27.57
N THR A 280 21.15 20.30 -28.75
CA THR A 280 22.50 20.83 -28.87
C THR A 280 22.37 22.28 -28.41
N LYS A 281 22.88 22.60 -27.21
CA LYS A 281 22.99 23.99 -26.77
C LYS A 281 23.81 24.71 -27.83
N GLN A 282 23.16 25.54 -28.65
CA GLN A 282 23.86 26.51 -29.46
C GLN A 282 24.55 27.46 -28.47
N MET A 283 25.88 27.37 -28.42
CA MET A 283 26.75 28.32 -27.72
C MET A 283 26.83 29.61 -28.53
#